data_AF-A0A1F2VJ99-F1
#
_entry.id   AF-A0A1F2VJ99-F1
#
_cell.length_a   1.000
_cell.length_b   1.000
_cell.length_c   1.000
_cell.angle_alpha   90.00
_cell.angle_beta   90.00
_cell.angle_gamma   90.00
#
_symmetry.space_group_name_H-M   'P 1'
#
loop_
_entity.id
_entity.type
_entity.pdbx_description
1 polymer ?
#
loop_
_entity_poly.entity_id
_entity_poly.type
_entity_poly.pdbx_seq_one_letter_code
_entity_poly.pdbx_strand_id
1 'polypeptide(L)'
;MTYRFRVDRFVRRGTVALAVTGVLLCSTPVAFSQIELGVIQGVVTDEAGNPLDEVTFVIRDTGRGREFTIKSDKAGRFYRRGLPAVEYEISVEKEGYQPIHDKLRLNAGVDRRFSFKLVRAAPEGAEEFAGGIAAFNKGDNAGAAKAFEAALAKAPGLPEIRVNLGLAYLRLGRNADAVAQLEQATALGLGAAHVQFQLGGAYVEMQALDKAAAALEAGFAKQADLTDPLAYEAAVTLGAVYFAKGQNDKAAAQFEKTLAARPGAAAPMLGMAKVHFSKGEVDKALALFDRIVAQHPGTPEATQAATFIKELRKGPAASSAGAGRVTVLSAGAVEEGVLRLARQYQQDAGREVATHFGTAPEIEQRLSSGAAADVLIAPAAVMDRALKAGAIVAGTETPVGRVGVGVTMRRGVPAPDVSTVDALKAALLGADSVVYNQASTGQYLEALFARMGVMDHLKSRTTRYGNAAQVIEHVIAGTGNEIGFGPITEIKSFEPKGAVLVAPLPEDVQNYTSYVAAVTTRGATPDTALAFIRYLTTAGARQVFVSTGAR
;
A
#
# COMPACT_ATOMS: atom_id res chain seq x y z
N MET A 1 68.20 13.47 -12.68
CA MET A 1 68.75 12.20 -13.22
C MET A 1 68.99 12.38 -14.71
N THR A 2 70.20 12.08 -15.14
CA THR A 2 70.91 12.64 -16.29
C THR A 2 70.87 11.67 -17.48
N TYR A 3 70.61 12.19 -18.69
CA TYR A 3 71.26 11.87 -19.98
C TYR A 3 71.61 10.40 -20.37
N ARG A 4 71.22 9.95 -21.58
CA ARG A 4 72.08 9.89 -22.80
C ARG A 4 71.50 9.00 -23.91
N PHE A 5 71.51 9.55 -25.13
CA PHE A 5 71.58 8.81 -26.40
C PHE A 5 72.89 8.00 -26.47
N ARG A 6 72.84 6.83 -27.12
CA ARG A 6 74.02 6.19 -27.73
C ARG A 6 73.60 5.45 -28.99
N VAL A 7 74.08 5.97 -30.12
CA VAL A 7 74.17 5.29 -31.43
C VAL A 7 75.54 4.62 -31.44
N ASP A 8 75.62 3.35 -31.84
CA ASP A 8 76.87 2.76 -32.31
C ASP A 8 76.65 2.00 -33.63
N ARG A 9 77.44 2.40 -34.62
CA ARG A 9 77.71 1.76 -35.91
C ARG A 9 78.96 0.89 -35.73
N PHE A 10 79.02 -0.28 -36.38
CA PHE A 10 80.20 -0.98 -36.93
C PHE A 10 79.71 -2.37 -37.40
N VAL A 11 80.18 -3.10 -38.43
CA VAL A 11 81.16 -2.95 -39.53
C VAL A 11 80.91 -4.17 -40.46
N ARG A 12 80.74 -3.99 -41.78
CA ARG A 12 81.71 -4.22 -42.89
C ARG A 12 81.91 -5.68 -43.36
N ARG A 13 81.85 -5.81 -44.70
CA ARG A 13 82.53 -6.73 -45.64
C ARG A 13 81.88 -8.05 -46.02
N GLY A 14 81.80 -8.27 -47.34
CA GLY A 14 81.63 -9.59 -47.95
C GLY A 14 81.21 -9.55 -49.42
N THR A 15 82.07 -9.03 -50.31
CA THR A 15 81.93 -9.14 -51.76
C THR A 15 82.32 -10.55 -52.21
N VAL A 16 81.46 -11.29 -52.91
CA VAL A 16 81.88 -12.32 -53.88
C VAL A 16 80.89 -12.30 -55.04
N ALA A 17 81.41 -11.89 -56.20
CA ALA A 17 80.81 -12.14 -57.49
C ALA A 17 81.18 -13.56 -57.93
N LEU A 18 80.19 -14.35 -58.35
CA LEU A 18 80.42 -15.54 -59.16
C LEU A 18 79.30 -15.63 -60.20
N ALA A 19 79.67 -15.31 -61.44
CA ALA A 19 78.89 -15.62 -62.61
C ALA A 19 79.09 -17.11 -62.94
N VAL A 20 78.00 -17.87 -63.01
CA VAL A 20 77.98 -19.18 -63.68
C VAL A 20 76.75 -19.24 -64.56
N THR A 21 77.03 -19.46 -65.83
CA THR A 21 76.13 -19.54 -66.97
C THR A 21 75.39 -20.88 -67.01
N GLY A 22 74.08 -20.84 -67.22
CA GLY A 22 73.31 -21.85 -67.97
C GLY A 22 72.86 -23.11 -67.24
N VAL A 23 71.54 -23.25 -67.06
CA VAL A 23 70.69 -24.27 -67.73
C VAL A 23 69.25 -23.73 -67.69
N LEU A 24 68.66 -23.54 -68.87
CA LEU A 24 67.23 -23.30 -69.05
C LEU A 24 66.46 -24.60 -68.74
N LEU A 25 65.70 -24.60 -67.65
CA LEU A 25 64.59 -25.52 -67.44
C LEU A 25 63.32 -24.66 -67.36
N CYS A 26 62.51 -24.73 -68.40
CA CYS A 26 61.15 -24.18 -68.44
C CYS A 26 60.30 -24.82 -67.34
N SER A 27 60.30 -24.25 -66.14
CA SER A 27 59.15 -24.31 -65.24
C SER A 27 58.19 -23.24 -65.70
N THR A 28 57.02 -23.63 -66.22
CA THR A 28 55.91 -22.68 -66.37
C THR A 28 55.72 -22.00 -65.01
N PRO A 29 55.77 -20.66 -64.92
CA PRO A 29 55.33 -20.01 -63.70
C PRO A 29 53.87 -20.38 -63.56
N VAL A 30 53.54 -21.19 -62.54
CA VAL A 30 52.18 -21.20 -62.02
C VAL A 30 51.92 -19.74 -61.69
N ALA A 31 51.05 -19.10 -62.46
CA ALA A 31 50.56 -17.78 -62.16
C ALA A 31 49.89 -17.90 -60.79
N PHE A 32 50.62 -17.57 -59.73
CA PHE A 32 50.01 -17.20 -58.48
C PHE A 32 49.17 -15.98 -58.83
N SER A 33 47.87 -16.19 -59.05
CA SER A 33 46.90 -15.13 -58.99
C SER A 33 47.19 -14.42 -57.68
N GLN A 34 47.73 -13.19 -57.73
CA GLN A 34 47.83 -12.37 -56.54
C GLN A 34 46.41 -12.27 -56.00
N ILE A 35 46.12 -12.99 -54.92
CA ILE A 35 44.85 -12.83 -54.23
C ILE A 35 44.92 -11.42 -53.67
N GLU A 36 44.28 -10.49 -54.34
CA GLU A 36 44.14 -9.12 -53.86
C GLU A 36 43.29 -9.17 -52.60
N LEU A 37 43.96 -9.12 -51.46
CA LEU A 37 43.33 -9.15 -50.15
C LEU A 37 42.83 -7.74 -49.80
N GLY A 38 41.56 -7.64 -49.40
CA GLY A 38 40.96 -6.42 -48.92
C GLY A 38 41.35 -6.09 -47.47
N VAL A 39 41.10 -4.84 -47.12
CA VAL A 39 41.29 -4.28 -45.77
C VAL A 39 39.96 -3.71 -45.28
N ILE A 40 39.59 -4.06 -44.06
CA ILE A 40 38.53 -3.39 -43.29
C ILE A 40 39.23 -2.55 -42.23
N GLN A 41 39.01 -1.24 -42.26
CA GLN A 41 39.53 -0.34 -41.23
C GLN A 41 38.52 0.77 -40.93
N GLY A 42 38.62 1.39 -39.76
CA GLY A 42 37.64 2.42 -39.41
C GLY A 42 37.77 2.94 -38.00
N VAL A 43 36.77 3.73 -37.62
CA VAL A 43 36.57 4.24 -36.26
C VAL A 43 35.19 3.88 -35.74
N VAL A 44 35.07 3.68 -34.43
CA VAL A 44 33.81 3.53 -33.73
C VAL A 44 33.68 4.55 -32.60
N THR A 45 32.54 5.23 -32.56
CA THR A 45 32.24 6.28 -31.60
C THR A 45 30.90 6.07 -30.91
N ASP A 46 30.68 6.73 -29.78
CA ASP A 46 29.37 6.86 -29.16
C ASP A 46 28.48 7.88 -29.87
N GLU A 47 27.29 8.11 -29.32
CA GLU A 47 26.31 9.04 -29.85
C GLU A 47 26.76 10.52 -29.86
N ALA A 48 27.68 10.88 -28.95
CA ALA A 48 28.29 12.20 -28.81
C ALA A 48 29.57 12.37 -29.65
N GLY A 49 30.03 11.32 -30.33
CA GLY A 49 31.23 11.33 -31.17
C GLY A 49 32.53 11.00 -30.42
N ASN A 50 32.45 10.55 -29.17
CA ASN A 50 33.63 10.11 -28.42
C ASN A 50 34.07 8.72 -28.91
N PRO A 51 35.38 8.45 -29.06
CA PRO A 51 35.87 7.14 -29.47
C PRO A 51 35.57 6.05 -28.43
N LEU A 52 35.18 4.86 -28.89
CA LEU A 52 34.88 3.71 -28.04
C LEU A 52 35.97 2.64 -28.15
N ASP A 53 36.60 2.32 -27.02
CA ASP A 53 37.61 1.25 -26.90
C ASP A 53 36.97 -0.13 -26.78
N GLU A 54 37.75 -1.21 -27.00
CA GLU A 54 37.33 -2.60 -26.74
C GLU A 54 35.99 -3.02 -27.40
N VAL A 55 35.53 -2.31 -28.44
CA VAL A 55 34.35 -2.69 -29.23
C VAL A 55 34.72 -3.91 -30.04
N THR A 56 33.91 -4.96 -29.94
CA THR A 56 34.14 -6.24 -30.63
C THR A 56 33.50 -6.19 -32.01
N PHE A 57 34.28 -6.52 -33.04
CA PHE A 57 33.81 -6.68 -34.41
C PHE A 57 33.95 -8.15 -34.81
N VAL A 58 32.82 -8.79 -35.08
CA VAL A 58 32.76 -10.16 -35.60
C VAL A 58 32.47 -10.08 -37.10
N ILE A 59 33.43 -10.50 -37.92
CA ILE A 59 33.39 -10.42 -39.39
C ILE A 59 33.30 -11.84 -39.94
N ARG A 60 32.16 -12.19 -40.55
CA ARG A 60 31.85 -13.53 -41.03
C ARG A 60 31.75 -13.58 -42.55
N ASP A 61 32.56 -14.41 -43.18
CA ASP A 61 32.52 -14.70 -44.62
C ASP A 61 31.24 -15.48 -44.95
N THR A 62 30.37 -14.90 -45.78
CA THR A 62 29.05 -15.49 -46.12
C THR A 62 29.15 -16.70 -47.06
N GLY A 63 30.28 -16.89 -47.74
CA GLY A 63 30.50 -17.99 -48.68
C GLY A 63 31.23 -19.19 -48.08
N ARG A 64 32.28 -18.95 -47.27
CA ARG A 64 33.14 -20.01 -46.71
C ARG A 64 32.98 -20.23 -45.20
N GLY A 65 32.16 -19.42 -44.53
CA GLY A 65 31.85 -19.55 -43.10
C GLY A 65 33.02 -19.23 -42.16
N ARG A 66 34.08 -18.56 -42.64
CA ARG A 66 35.20 -18.13 -41.80
C ARG A 66 34.80 -16.91 -40.99
N GLU A 67 35.13 -16.92 -39.71
CA GLU A 67 34.84 -15.83 -38.79
C GLU A 67 36.14 -15.19 -38.28
N PHE A 68 36.15 -13.87 -38.18
CA PHE A 68 37.27 -13.10 -37.68
C PHE A 68 36.77 -12.13 -36.60
N THR A 69 37.40 -12.16 -35.43
CA THR A 69 37.08 -11.23 -34.34
C THR A 69 38.22 -10.24 -34.16
N ILE A 70 37.92 -8.95 -34.15
CA ILE A 70 38.86 -7.87 -33.83
C ILE A 70 38.25 -6.93 -32.80
N LYS A 71 39.08 -6.12 -32.13
CA LYS A 71 38.63 -5.09 -31.19
C LYS A 71 39.14 -3.71 -31.56
N SER A 72 38.42 -2.65 -31.17
CA SER A 72 38.90 -1.27 -31.31
C SER A 72 39.97 -0.91 -30.26
N ASP A 73 40.89 -0.03 -30.64
CA ASP A 73 41.87 0.58 -29.73
C ASP A 73 41.26 1.73 -28.88
N LYS A 74 42.06 2.34 -28.00
CA LYS A 74 41.65 3.49 -27.17
C LYS A 74 41.20 4.73 -27.94
N ALA A 75 41.57 4.84 -29.22
CA ALA A 75 41.13 5.91 -30.12
C ALA A 75 39.92 5.46 -30.97
N GLY A 76 39.28 4.34 -30.63
CA GLY A 76 38.14 3.79 -31.34
C GLY A 76 38.50 3.19 -32.71
N ARG A 77 39.77 3.01 -33.04
CA ARG A 77 40.19 2.51 -34.35
C ARG A 77 40.22 1.00 -34.39
N PHE A 78 39.76 0.42 -35.50
CA PHE A 78 39.87 -1.01 -35.78
C PHE A 78 40.49 -1.22 -37.16
N TYR A 79 41.18 -2.35 -37.33
CA TYR A 79 41.91 -2.67 -38.54
C TYR A 79 42.04 -4.18 -38.74
N ARG A 80 41.69 -4.65 -39.94
CA ARG A 80 41.89 -6.03 -40.39
C ARG A 80 42.27 -6.05 -41.86
N ARG A 81 43.49 -6.51 -42.14
CA ARG A 81 43.96 -6.84 -43.49
C ARG A 81 43.86 -8.34 -43.77
N GLY A 82 43.99 -8.70 -45.03
CA GLY A 82 44.12 -10.10 -45.42
C GLY A 82 42.78 -10.79 -45.65
N LEU A 83 41.72 -10.04 -45.93
CA LEU A 83 40.39 -10.58 -46.15
C LEU A 83 40.16 -10.84 -47.65
N PRO A 84 39.74 -12.04 -48.07
CA PRO A 84 39.31 -12.29 -49.43
C PRO A 84 38.26 -11.29 -49.92
N ALA A 85 38.28 -10.97 -51.21
CA ALA A 85 37.29 -10.10 -51.87
C ALA A 85 35.94 -10.83 -52.03
N VAL A 86 35.20 -10.94 -50.93
CA VAL A 86 33.87 -11.56 -50.83
C VAL A 86 32.93 -10.67 -50.03
N GLU A 87 31.70 -11.14 -49.85
CA GLU A 87 30.74 -10.51 -48.94
C GLU A 87 30.92 -11.03 -47.51
N TYR A 88 30.80 -10.12 -46.56
CA TYR A 88 30.91 -10.37 -45.13
C TYR A 88 29.67 -9.85 -44.41
N GLU A 89 29.24 -10.57 -43.38
CA GLU A 89 28.38 -10.03 -42.33
C GLU A 89 29.27 -9.53 -41.19
N ILE A 90 29.09 -8.28 -40.78
CA ILE A 90 29.80 -7.68 -39.65
C ILE A 90 28.84 -7.42 -38.51
N SER A 91 29.22 -7.86 -37.30
CA SER A 91 28.52 -7.55 -36.06
C SER A 91 29.43 -6.70 -35.18
N VAL A 92 28.96 -5.54 -34.76
CA VAL A 92 29.69 -4.58 -33.93
C VAL A 92 29.02 -4.50 -32.57
N GLU A 93 29.73 -4.92 -31.52
CA GLU A 93 29.16 -5.18 -30.20
C GLU A 93 30.03 -4.57 -29.09
N LYS A 94 29.38 -3.92 -28.12
CA LYS A 94 29.99 -3.48 -26.86
C LYS A 94 28.92 -3.53 -25.78
N GLU A 95 29.27 -4.03 -24.60
CA GLU A 95 28.36 -4.06 -23.45
C GLU A 95 27.79 -2.66 -23.15
N GLY A 96 26.48 -2.57 -22.94
CA GLY A 96 25.77 -1.30 -22.73
C GLY A 96 25.44 -0.51 -24.00
N TYR A 97 25.71 -1.05 -25.19
CA TYR A 97 25.39 -0.43 -26.49
C TYR A 97 24.54 -1.38 -27.35
N GLN A 98 23.69 -0.82 -28.23
CA GLN A 98 22.93 -1.60 -29.19
C GLN A 98 23.88 -2.22 -30.25
N PRO A 99 23.77 -3.53 -30.54
CA PRO A 99 24.61 -4.16 -31.54
C PRO A 99 24.23 -3.68 -32.95
N ILE A 100 25.22 -3.51 -33.81
CA ILE A 100 25.02 -3.18 -35.24
C ILE A 100 25.37 -4.42 -36.05
N HIS A 101 24.44 -4.88 -36.89
CA HIS A 101 24.69 -5.92 -37.88
C HIS A 101 24.58 -5.32 -39.28
N ASP A 102 25.61 -5.49 -40.11
CA ASP A 102 25.66 -4.94 -41.46
C ASP A 102 26.29 -5.93 -42.45
N LYS A 103 26.01 -5.75 -43.75
CA LYS A 103 26.59 -6.54 -44.84
C LYS A 103 27.58 -5.70 -45.62
N LEU A 104 28.80 -6.21 -45.73
CA LEU A 104 29.88 -5.54 -46.43
C LEU A 104 30.42 -6.39 -47.57
N ARG A 105 30.43 -5.84 -48.78
CA ARG A 105 31.17 -6.41 -49.91
C ARG A 105 32.57 -5.80 -50.04
N LEU A 106 33.60 -6.63 -49.95
CA LEU A 106 34.98 -6.25 -50.25
C LEU A 106 35.31 -6.54 -51.71
N ASN A 107 35.87 -5.55 -52.40
CA ASN A 107 36.38 -5.69 -53.76
C ASN A 107 37.92 -5.77 -53.71
N ALA A 108 38.49 -6.52 -54.65
CA ALA A 108 39.93 -6.66 -54.84
C ALA A 108 40.61 -5.29 -54.97
N GLY A 109 41.68 -5.07 -54.20
CA GLY A 109 42.52 -3.86 -54.29
C GLY A 109 41.93 -2.56 -53.71
N VAL A 110 40.75 -2.60 -53.08
CA VAL A 110 40.08 -1.41 -52.53
C VAL A 110 40.11 -1.39 -51.00
N ASP A 111 40.86 -0.44 -50.43
CA ASP A 111 40.80 -0.12 -49.00
C ASP A 111 39.49 0.62 -48.68
N ARG A 112 38.62 0.02 -47.86
CA ARG A 112 37.42 0.71 -47.35
C ARG A 112 37.61 1.16 -45.92
N ARG A 113 37.22 2.40 -45.66
CA ARG A 113 37.19 3.01 -44.33
C ARG A 113 35.75 3.11 -43.84
N PHE A 114 35.47 2.57 -42.67
CA PHE A 114 34.15 2.56 -42.04
C PHE A 114 34.10 3.49 -40.83
N SER A 115 32.91 3.98 -40.53
CA SER A 115 32.62 4.70 -39.30
C SER A 115 31.37 4.10 -38.68
N PHE A 116 31.50 3.52 -37.50
CA PHE A 116 30.36 2.98 -36.75
C PHE A 116 30.02 3.93 -35.59
N LYS A 117 28.73 4.15 -35.39
CA LYS A 117 28.22 4.96 -34.29
C LYS A 117 27.33 4.08 -33.43
N LEU A 118 27.81 3.72 -32.25
CA LEU A 118 27.07 2.89 -31.29
C LEU A 118 26.21 3.79 -30.41
N VAL A 119 24.93 3.45 -30.28
CA VAL A 119 23.97 4.11 -29.40
C VAL A 119 23.89 3.31 -28.10
N ARG A 120 23.86 3.98 -26.95
CA ARG A 120 23.71 3.28 -25.66
C ARG A 120 22.40 2.50 -25.65
N ALA A 121 22.45 1.25 -25.20
CA ALA A 121 21.25 0.48 -24.96
C ALA A 121 20.46 1.13 -23.83
N ALA A 122 19.14 1.31 -24.02
CA ALA A 122 18.28 1.72 -22.92
C ALA A 122 18.37 0.67 -21.80
N PRO A 123 18.33 1.07 -20.52
CA PRO A 123 18.27 0.11 -19.43
C PRO A 123 17.08 -0.84 -19.64
N GLU A 124 17.27 -2.13 -19.34
CA GLU A 124 16.22 -3.14 -19.52
C GLU A 124 14.94 -2.69 -18.80
N GLY A 125 13.79 -2.82 -19.46
CA GLY A 125 12.50 -2.36 -18.92
C GLY A 125 12.21 -0.86 -19.03
N ALA A 126 13.10 -0.05 -19.59
CA ALA A 126 12.89 1.40 -19.72
C ALA A 126 11.70 1.76 -20.62
N GLU A 127 11.49 1.03 -21.71
CA GLU A 127 10.35 1.25 -22.62
C GLU A 127 9.03 0.93 -21.92
N GLU A 128 8.95 -0.22 -21.23
CA GLU A 128 7.78 -0.58 -20.43
C GLU A 128 7.53 0.39 -19.29
N PHE A 129 8.58 0.84 -18.61
CA PHE A 129 8.47 1.80 -17.52
C PHE A 129 7.93 3.15 -18.04
N ALA A 130 8.47 3.65 -19.15
CA ALA A 130 7.98 4.86 -19.79
C ALA A 130 6.52 4.72 -20.27
N GLY A 131 6.18 3.56 -20.86
CA GLY A 131 4.82 3.21 -21.23
C GLY A 131 3.86 3.22 -20.03
N GLY A 132 4.30 2.68 -18.90
CA GLY A 132 3.54 2.70 -17.65
C GLY A 132 3.31 4.11 -17.11
N ILE A 133 4.34 4.97 -17.10
CA ILE A 133 4.19 6.38 -16.70
C ILE A 133 3.22 7.11 -17.63
N ALA A 134 3.33 6.89 -18.94
CA ALA A 134 2.43 7.50 -19.92
C ALA A 134 0.96 7.06 -19.73
N ALA A 135 0.72 5.77 -19.47
CA ALA A 135 -0.61 5.25 -19.17
C ALA A 135 -1.15 5.82 -17.84
N PHE A 136 -0.31 5.87 -16.80
CA PHE A 136 -0.69 6.41 -15.49
C PHE A 136 -1.09 7.89 -15.54
N ASN A 137 -0.36 8.69 -16.32
CA ASN A 137 -0.66 10.10 -16.55
C ASN A 137 -1.97 10.32 -17.35
N LYS A 138 -2.34 9.36 -18.19
CA LYS A 138 -3.64 9.36 -18.90
C LYS A 138 -4.81 8.86 -18.05
N GLY A 139 -4.55 8.40 -16.83
CA GLY A 139 -5.55 7.78 -15.96
C GLY A 139 -5.88 6.32 -16.30
N ASP A 140 -5.18 5.71 -17.27
CA ASP A 140 -5.29 4.28 -17.56
C ASP A 140 -4.46 3.49 -16.54
N ASN A 141 -5.01 3.36 -15.33
CA ASN A 141 -4.31 2.73 -14.21
C ASN A 141 -4.10 1.22 -14.43
N ALA A 142 -4.98 0.57 -15.18
CA ALA A 142 -4.86 -0.86 -15.52
C ALA A 142 -3.74 -1.09 -16.55
N GLY A 143 -3.68 -0.28 -17.61
CA GLY A 143 -2.57 -0.29 -18.56
C GLY A 143 -1.24 0.08 -17.91
N ALA A 144 -1.25 1.06 -17.00
CA ALA A 144 -0.08 1.45 -16.22
C ALA A 144 0.46 0.29 -15.37
N ALA A 145 -0.41 -0.36 -14.59
CA ALA A 145 -0.01 -1.51 -13.78
C ALA A 145 0.60 -2.63 -14.62
N LYS A 146 -0.03 -2.98 -15.75
CA LYS A 146 0.48 -4.01 -16.67
C LYS A 146 1.86 -3.64 -17.24
N ALA A 147 2.06 -2.39 -17.62
CA ALA A 147 3.33 -1.92 -18.15
C ALA A 147 4.41 -1.87 -17.08
N PHE A 148 4.09 -1.44 -15.85
CA PHE A 148 5.04 -1.49 -14.73
C PHE A 148 5.38 -2.92 -14.30
N GLU A 149 4.44 -3.86 -14.33
CA GLU A 149 4.70 -5.29 -14.09
C GLU A 149 5.69 -5.85 -15.14
N ALA A 150 5.51 -5.49 -16.41
CA ALA A 150 6.43 -5.88 -17.48
C ALA A 150 7.81 -5.22 -17.31
N ALA A 151 7.86 -3.96 -16.91
CA ALA A 151 9.11 -3.25 -16.59
C ALA A 151 9.83 -3.92 -15.42
N LEU A 152 9.08 -4.29 -14.37
CA LEU A 152 9.61 -4.92 -13.17
C LEU A 152 10.17 -6.32 -13.44
N ALA A 153 9.55 -7.07 -14.35
CA ALA A 153 10.04 -8.37 -14.78
C ALA A 153 11.42 -8.28 -15.47
N LYS A 154 11.71 -7.17 -16.15
CA LYS A 154 12.99 -6.91 -16.81
C LYS A 154 14.02 -6.26 -15.88
N ALA A 155 13.58 -5.35 -15.00
CA ALA A 155 14.44 -4.63 -14.06
C ALA A 155 13.93 -4.74 -12.61
N PRO A 156 14.07 -5.91 -11.97
CA PRO A 156 13.51 -6.15 -10.63
C PRO A 156 14.18 -5.33 -9.50
N GLY A 157 15.36 -4.79 -9.77
CA GLY A 157 16.18 -4.01 -8.83
C GLY A 157 15.96 -2.50 -8.85
N LEU A 158 15.09 -1.97 -9.74
CA LEU A 158 14.76 -0.55 -9.78
C LEU A 158 13.57 -0.25 -8.86
N PRO A 159 13.78 0.40 -7.70
CA PRO A 159 12.71 0.65 -6.75
C PRO A 159 11.64 1.64 -7.26
N GLU A 160 11.96 2.50 -8.21
CA GLU A 160 11.03 3.46 -8.81
C GLU A 160 9.89 2.75 -9.54
N ILE A 161 10.17 1.61 -10.19
CA ILE A 161 9.14 0.80 -10.86
C ILE A 161 8.13 0.32 -9.83
N ARG A 162 8.60 -0.12 -8.66
CA ARG A 162 7.74 -0.63 -7.59
C ARG A 162 6.89 0.46 -6.96
N VAL A 163 7.45 1.66 -6.77
CA VAL A 163 6.67 2.82 -6.31
C VAL A 163 5.54 3.14 -7.28
N ASN A 164 5.86 3.24 -8.58
CA ASN A 164 4.86 3.58 -9.59
C ASN A 164 3.82 2.46 -9.77
N LEU A 165 4.22 1.20 -9.68
CA LEU A 165 3.29 0.06 -9.64
C LEU A 165 2.38 0.13 -8.41
N GLY A 166 2.93 0.44 -7.24
CA GLY A 166 2.15 0.63 -6.02
C GLY A 166 1.12 1.75 -6.16
N LEU A 167 1.48 2.89 -6.75
CA LEU A 167 0.56 3.98 -7.04
C LEU A 167 -0.54 3.58 -8.04
N ALA A 168 -0.20 2.82 -9.08
CA ALA A 168 -1.18 2.29 -10.03
C ALA A 168 -2.18 1.36 -9.33
N TYR A 169 -1.69 0.48 -8.44
CA TYR A 169 -2.55 -0.39 -7.64
C TYR A 169 -3.45 0.38 -6.67
N LEU A 170 -2.97 1.46 -6.04
CA LEU A 170 -3.82 2.32 -5.20
C LEU A 170 -4.98 2.92 -5.99
N ARG A 171 -4.72 3.44 -7.19
CA ARG A 171 -5.77 3.99 -8.05
C ARG A 171 -6.76 2.92 -8.56
N LEU A 172 -6.37 1.65 -8.53
CA LEU A 172 -7.24 0.50 -8.84
C LEU A 172 -7.96 -0.04 -7.59
N GLY A 173 -7.74 0.52 -6.41
CA GLY A 173 -8.26 0.01 -5.14
C GLY A 173 -7.60 -1.30 -4.67
N ARG A 174 -6.50 -1.71 -5.31
CA ARG A 174 -5.70 -2.91 -4.97
C ARG A 174 -4.71 -2.57 -3.85
N ASN A 175 -5.24 -2.13 -2.70
CA ASN A 175 -4.44 -1.52 -1.65
C ASN A 175 -3.40 -2.48 -1.03
N ALA A 176 -3.73 -3.77 -0.89
CA ALA A 176 -2.80 -4.78 -0.37
C ALA A 176 -1.60 -5.00 -1.31
N ASP A 177 -1.85 -5.07 -2.62
CA ASP A 177 -0.79 -5.21 -3.62
C ASP A 177 0.09 -3.96 -3.66
N ALA A 178 -0.52 -2.79 -3.51
CA ALA A 178 0.22 -1.52 -3.43
C ALA A 178 1.19 -1.49 -2.25
N VAL A 179 0.73 -1.87 -1.05
CA VAL A 179 1.56 -1.95 0.15
C VAL A 179 2.74 -2.89 -0.09
N ALA A 180 2.52 -4.07 -0.66
CA ALA A 180 3.58 -5.04 -0.93
C ALA A 180 4.67 -4.46 -1.86
N GLN A 181 4.30 -3.71 -2.91
CA GLN A 181 5.28 -3.10 -3.80
C GLN A 181 6.03 -1.94 -3.13
N LEU A 182 5.35 -1.12 -2.33
CA LEU A 182 5.96 0.00 -1.62
C LEU A 182 6.92 -0.48 -0.51
N GLU A 183 6.60 -1.57 0.19
CA GLU A 183 7.51 -2.19 1.16
C GLU A 183 8.78 -2.72 0.49
N GLN A 184 8.65 -3.36 -0.68
CA GLN A 184 9.81 -3.81 -1.46
C GLN A 184 10.63 -2.62 -1.99
N ALA A 185 10.00 -1.52 -2.40
CA ALA A 185 10.71 -0.29 -2.78
C ALA A 185 11.52 0.29 -1.61
N THR A 186 10.98 0.25 -0.39
CA THR A 186 11.68 0.67 0.83
C THR A 186 12.89 -0.21 1.10
N ALA A 187 12.75 -1.53 0.96
CA ALA A 187 13.84 -2.48 1.16
C ALA A 187 15.02 -2.27 0.17
N LEU A 188 14.72 -1.77 -1.02
CA LEU A 188 15.71 -1.41 -2.05
C LEU A 188 16.34 -0.02 -1.86
N GLY A 189 16.00 0.69 -0.77
CA GLY A 189 16.68 1.92 -0.37
C GLY A 189 16.18 3.21 -1.03
N LEU A 190 15.08 3.17 -1.78
CA LEU A 190 14.52 4.38 -2.39
C LEU A 190 13.91 5.31 -1.36
N GLY A 191 14.33 6.57 -1.40
CA GLY A 191 13.71 7.76 -0.80
C GLY A 191 12.73 7.45 0.33
N ALA A 192 13.27 7.09 1.49
CA ALA A 192 12.42 6.49 2.53
C ALA A 192 11.33 7.44 3.06
N ALA A 193 11.44 8.76 2.90
CA ALA A 193 10.33 9.65 3.23
C ALA A 193 9.17 9.53 2.22
N HIS A 194 9.48 9.62 0.91
CA HIS A 194 8.50 9.50 -0.18
C HIS A 194 7.69 8.20 -0.07
N VAL A 195 8.37 7.06 0.07
CA VAL A 195 7.70 5.76 0.12
C VAL A 195 6.85 5.60 1.38
N GLN A 196 7.31 6.14 2.51
CA GLN A 196 6.56 6.11 3.77
C GLN A 196 5.30 6.99 3.73
N PHE A 197 5.34 8.13 3.05
CA PHE A 197 4.14 8.93 2.82
C PHE A 197 3.09 8.19 1.98
N GLN A 198 3.53 7.49 0.92
CA GLN A 198 2.64 6.69 0.08
C GLN A 198 2.07 5.48 0.83
N LEU A 199 2.88 4.79 1.64
CA LEU A 199 2.41 3.73 2.54
C LEU A 199 1.38 4.26 3.54
N GLY A 200 1.62 5.44 4.08
CA GLY A 200 0.68 6.16 4.94
C GLY A 200 -0.71 6.29 4.30
N GLY A 201 -0.77 6.83 3.08
CA GLY A 201 -2.00 6.93 2.30
C GLY A 201 -2.65 5.57 2.00
N ALA A 202 -1.86 4.59 1.57
CA ALA A 202 -2.33 3.23 1.32
C ALA A 202 -3.01 2.60 2.56
N TYR A 203 -2.40 2.77 3.73
CA TYR A 203 -2.96 2.28 4.99
C TYR A 203 -4.22 3.03 5.43
N VAL A 204 -4.38 4.31 5.07
CA VAL A 204 -5.64 5.05 5.27
C VAL A 204 -6.77 4.43 4.48
N GLU A 205 -6.55 4.13 3.20
CA GLU A 205 -7.55 3.47 2.33
C GLU A 205 -7.93 2.06 2.83
N MET A 206 -7.01 1.39 3.55
CA MET A 206 -7.27 0.10 4.20
C MET A 206 -7.90 0.22 5.60
N GLN A 207 -8.20 1.44 6.08
CA GLN A 207 -8.63 1.73 7.45
C GLN A 207 -7.64 1.25 8.54
N ALA A 208 -6.39 0.99 8.18
CA ALA A 208 -5.32 0.56 9.08
C ALA A 208 -4.65 1.78 9.75
N LEU A 209 -5.43 2.55 10.53
CA LEU A 209 -5.03 3.86 11.05
C LEU A 209 -3.76 3.85 11.93
N ASP A 210 -3.47 2.75 12.62
CA ASP A 210 -2.24 2.60 13.39
C ASP A 210 -1.01 2.50 12.48
N LYS A 211 -1.09 1.69 11.43
CA LYS A 211 -0.02 1.56 10.42
C LYS A 211 0.14 2.84 9.61
N ALA A 212 -0.96 3.49 9.27
CA ALA A 212 -0.96 4.78 8.57
C ALA A 212 -0.20 5.85 9.36
N ALA A 213 -0.52 6.01 10.66
CA ALA A 213 0.17 6.95 11.53
C ALA A 213 1.67 6.65 11.61
N ALA A 214 2.04 5.38 11.87
CA ALA A 214 3.44 4.97 12.00
C ALA A 214 4.24 5.23 10.71
N ALA A 215 3.68 4.92 9.54
CA ALA A 215 4.34 5.18 8.26
C ALA A 215 4.53 6.68 8.01
N LEU A 216 3.47 7.49 8.19
CA LEU A 216 3.56 8.94 8.02
C LEU A 216 4.56 9.59 8.98
N GLU A 217 4.55 9.20 10.26
CA GLU A 217 5.52 9.63 11.28
C GLU A 217 6.96 9.25 10.87
N ALA A 218 7.19 8.03 10.38
CA ALA A 218 8.49 7.59 9.89
C ALA A 218 8.97 8.37 8.66
N GLY A 219 8.04 8.79 7.78
CA GLY A 219 8.33 9.68 6.67
C GLY A 219 8.79 11.07 7.15
N PHE A 220 8.05 11.66 8.08
CA PHE A 220 8.38 12.98 8.65
C PHE A 220 9.64 13.00 9.49
N ALA A 221 10.03 11.87 10.09
CA ALA A 221 11.32 11.73 10.75
C ALA A 221 12.52 11.87 9.78
N LYS A 222 12.30 11.68 8.47
CA LYS A 222 13.33 11.75 7.42
C LYS A 222 13.24 13.02 6.58
N GLN A 223 12.03 13.54 6.34
CA GLN A 223 11.80 14.77 5.59
C GLN A 223 10.58 15.50 6.16
N ALA A 224 10.80 16.68 6.75
CA ALA A 224 9.74 17.48 7.37
C ALA A 224 9.44 18.80 6.62
N ASP A 225 10.03 18.98 5.44
CA ASP A 225 9.84 20.19 4.65
C ASP A 225 8.44 20.22 4.01
N LEU A 226 7.57 21.09 4.53
CA LEU A 226 6.20 21.25 4.05
C LEU A 226 6.08 22.13 2.78
N THR A 227 7.21 22.59 2.21
CA THR A 227 7.20 23.19 0.87
C THR A 227 7.07 22.12 -0.22
N ASP A 228 7.52 20.89 0.06
CA ASP A 228 7.32 19.74 -0.81
C ASP A 228 5.81 19.35 -0.84
N PRO A 229 5.19 19.28 -2.04
CA PRO A 229 3.76 18.97 -2.15
C PRO A 229 3.37 17.64 -1.52
N LEU A 230 4.18 16.59 -1.69
CA LEU A 230 3.89 15.27 -1.13
C LEU A 230 3.97 15.27 0.40
N ALA A 231 5.02 15.87 0.96
CA ALA A 231 5.15 16.03 2.40
C ALA A 231 4.03 16.88 2.98
N TYR A 232 3.59 17.93 2.28
CA TYR A 232 2.43 18.72 2.69
C TYR A 232 1.15 17.87 2.73
N GLU A 233 0.85 17.12 1.67
CA GLU A 233 -0.31 16.22 1.63
C GLU A 233 -0.25 15.15 2.72
N ALA A 234 0.91 14.53 2.92
CA ALA A 234 1.14 13.58 4.00
C ALA A 234 0.88 14.20 5.38
N ALA A 235 1.16 15.49 5.57
CA ALA A 235 0.97 16.18 6.84
C ALA A 235 -0.51 16.43 7.11
N VAL A 236 -1.28 16.79 6.08
CA VAL A 236 -2.75 16.89 6.16
C VAL A 236 -3.35 15.53 6.48
N THR A 237 -2.91 14.48 5.78
CA THR A 237 -3.35 13.10 6.01
C THR A 237 -3.03 12.64 7.43
N LEU A 238 -1.83 12.93 7.95
CA LEU A 238 -1.46 12.59 9.33
C LEU A 238 -2.37 13.27 10.35
N GLY A 239 -2.71 14.54 10.14
CA GLY A 239 -3.70 15.26 10.97
C GLY A 239 -5.06 14.58 10.96
N ALA A 240 -5.54 14.17 9.78
CA ALA A 240 -6.80 13.45 9.62
C ALA A 240 -6.77 12.06 10.28
N VAL A 241 -5.66 11.34 10.18
CA VAL A 241 -5.45 10.05 10.84
C VAL A 241 -5.49 10.22 12.36
N TYR A 242 -4.81 11.21 12.91
CA TYR A 242 -4.89 11.48 14.35
C TYR A 242 -6.31 11.82 14.81
N PHE A 243 -7.04 12.62 14.02
CA PHE A 243 -8.44 12.94 14.32
C PHE A 243 -9.32 11.69 14.31
N ALA A 244 -9.20 10.83 13.29
CA ALA A 244 -9.94 9.58 13.19
C ALA A 244 -9.65 8.61 14.36
N LYS A 245 -8.43 8.68 14.93
CA LYS A 245 -8.03 7.95 16.13
C LYS A 245 -8.49 8.61 17.44
N GLY A 246 -9.21 9.73 17.39
CA GLY A 246 -9.63 10.52 18.55
C GLY A 246 -8.48 11.25 19.27
N GLN A 247 -7.31 11.36 18.64
CA GLN A 247 -6.12 12.02 19.17
C GLN A 247 -6.15 13.53 18.82
N ASN A 248 -7.17 14.22 19.32
CA ASN A 248 -7.53 15.58 18.90
C ASN A 248 -6.42 16.62 19.12
N ASP A 249 -5.58 16.47 20.14
CA ASP A 249 -4.47 17.40 20.38
C ASP A 249 -3.33 17.22 19.36
N LYS A 250 -3.01 15.97 19.00
CA LYS A 250 -2.06 15.68 17.93
C LYS A 250 -2.59 16.14 16.57
N ALA A 251 -3.89 15.93 16.32
CA ALA A 251 -4.55 16.39 15.12
C ALA A 251 -4.48 17.93 15.00
N ALA A 252 -4.83 18.65 16.06
CA ALA A 252 -4.73 20.12 16.11
C ALA A 252 -3.31 20.59 15.79
N ALA A 253 -2.30 20.07 16.50
CA ALA A 253 -0.91 20.46 16.31
C ALA A 253 -0.41 20.18 14.88
N GLN A 254 -0.88 19.09 14.26
CA GLN A 254 -0.52 18.77 12.89
C GLN A 254 -1.20 19.69 11.88
N PHE A 255 -2.50 19.99 12.06
CA PHE A 255 -3.20 20.95 11.21
C PHE A 255 -2.64 22.37 11.36
N GLU A 256 -2.27 22.79 12.56
CA GLU A 256 -1.58 24.08 12.81
C GLU A 256 -0.30 24.19 12.00
N LYS A 257 0.54 23.15 11.96
CA LYS A 257 1.76 23.14 11.12
C LYS A 257 1.43 23.31 9.64
N THR A 258 0.43 22.60 9.14
CA THR A 258 0.02 22.72 7.73
C THR A 258 -0.58 24.09 7.40
N LEU A 259 -1.34 24.68 8.33
CA LEU A 259 -1.90 26.02 8.19
C LEU A 259 -0.82 27.10 8.31
N ALA A 260 0.22 26.90 9.12
CA ALA A 260 1.37 27.81 9.16
C ALA A 260 2.10 27.83 7.81
N ALA A 261 2.25 26.67 7.16
CA ALA A 261 2.84 26.56 5.83
C ALA A 261 1.93 27.15 4.73
N ARG A 262 0.60 26.95 4.82
CA ARG A 262 -0.38 27.48 3.85
C ARG A 262 -1.62 28.04 4.58
N PRO A 263 -1.61 29.32 5.01
CA PRO A 263 -2.62 29.95 5.90
C PRO A 263 -4.07 30.05 5.43
N GLY A 264 -4.41 29.44 4.30
CA GLY A 264 -5.77 29.41 3.75
C GLY A 264 -6.12 28.08 3.09
N ALA A 265 -5.38 27.00 3.30
CA ALA A 265 -5.73 25.72 2.67
C ALA A 265 -7.01 25.11 3.28
N ALA A 266 -8.00 24.80 2.43
CA ALA A 266 -9.33 24.35 2.88
C ALA A 266 -9.30 23.05 3.69
N ALA A 267 -8.53 22.04 3.26
CA ALA A 267 -8.53 20.72 3.90
C ALA A 267 -8.00 20.75 5.34
N PRO A 268 -6.85 21.38 5.66
CA PRO A 268 -6.43 21.58 7.05
C PRO A 268 -7.38 22.44 7.87
N MET A 269 -7.99 23.49 7.27
CA MET A 269 -8.99 24.30 7.97
C MET A 269 -10.21 23.46 8.35
N LEU A 270 -10.66 22.58 7.45
CA LEU A 270 -11.77 21.68 7.72
C LEU A 270 -11.42 20.68 8.82
N GLY A 271 -10.21 20.12 8.78
CA GLY A 271 -9.68 19.25 9.83
C GLY A 271 -9.66 19.95 11.20
N MET A 272 -9.15 21.19 11.24
CA MET A 272 -9.11 22.01 12.46
C MET A 272 -10.52 22.36 12.97
N ALA A 273 -11.46 22.68 12.07
CA ALA A 273 -12.86 22.92 12.43
C ALA A 273 -13.52 21.68 13.03
N LYS A 274 -13.28 20.50 12.44
CA LYS A 274 -13.74 19.20 12.99
C LYS A 274 -13.11 18.91 14.36
N VAL A 275 -11.83 19.24 14.56
CA VAL A 275 -11.18 19.15 15.88
C VAL A 275 -11.86 20.07 16.90
N HIS A 276 -12.06 21.36 16.60
CA HIS A 276 -12.76 22.28 17.50
C HIS A 276 -14.19 21.81 17.81
N PHE A 277 -14.91 21.31 16.80
CA PHE A 277 -16.23 20.73 16.99
C PHE A 277 -16.22 19.53 17.94
N SER A 278 -15.26 18.62 17.78
CA SER A 278 -15.09 17.46 18.68
C SER A 278 -14.72 17.85 20.11
N LYS A 279 -14.10 19.02 20.31
CA LYS A 279 -13.78 19.60 21.62
C LYS A 279 -14.94 20.39 22.23
N GLY A 280 -16.07 20.53 21.52
CA GLY A 280 -17.22 21.33 21.96
C GLY A 280 -17.05 22.83 21.75
N GLU A 281 -15.99 23.27 21.08
CA GLU A 281 -15.70 24.68 20.80
C GLU A 281 -16.45 25.13 19.54
N VAL A 282 -17.79 25.06 19.59
CA VAL A 282 -18.69 25.22 18.43
C VAL A 282 -18.48 26.57 17.74
N ASP A 283 -18.28 27.66 18.49
CA ASP A 283 -18.05 28.99 17.91
C ASP A 283 -16.76 29.03 17.07
N LYS A 284 -15.69 28.39 17.56
CA LYS A 284 -14.42 28.30 16.82
C LYS A 284 -14.57 27.43 15.57
N ALA A 285 -15.33 26.34 15.69
CA ALA A 285 -15.61 25.46 14.56
C ALA A 285 -16.42 26.17 13.47
N LEU A 286 -17.51 26.86 13.84
CA LEU A 286 -18.33 27.66 12.93
C LEU A 286 -17.52 28.75 12.24
N ALA A 287 -16.68 29.48 12.97
CA ALA A 287 -15.82 30.51 12.38
C ALA A 287 -14.90 29.95 11.30
N LEU A 288 -14.34 28.76 11.50
CA LEU A 288 -13.52 28.08 10.49
C LEU A 288 -14.36 27.56 9.32
N PHE A 289 -15.52 26.94 9.57
CA PHE A 289 -16.40 26.48 8.50
C PHE A 289 -16.87 27.64 7.61
N ASP A 290 -17.29 28.76 8.20
CA ASP A 290 -17.69 29.96 7.47
C ASP A 290 -16.55 30.48 6.59
N ARG A 291 -15.33 30.48 7.13
CA ARG A 291 -14.14 30.90 6.40
C ARG A 291 -13.85 29.97 5.21
N ILE A 292 -14.05 28.66 5.35
CA ILE A 292 -13.90 27.70 4.24
C ILE A 292 -14.93 27.99 3.15
N VAL A 293 -16.21 28.16 3.51
CA VAL A 293 -17.29 28.46 2.55
C VAL A 293 -17.04 29.79 1.82
N ALA A 294 -16.54 30.79 2.53
CA ALA A 294 -16.25 32.10 1.96
C ALA A 294 -15.00 32.11 1.05
N GLN A 295 -13.93 31.38 1.43
CA GLN A 295 -12.65 31.42 0.72
C GLN A 295 -12.52 30.38 -0.40
N HIS A 296 -13.25 29.26 -0.30
CA HIS A 296 -13.14 28.12 -1.23
C HIS A 296 -14.50 27.66 -1.78
N PRO A 297 -15.34 28.56 -2.31
CA PRO A 297 -16.66 28.19 -2.79
C PRO A 297 -16.57 27.11 -3.89
N GLY A 298 -17.45 26.11 -3.85
CA GLY A 298 -17.52 25.03 -4.84
C GLY A 298 -16.54 23.86 -4.62
N THR A 299 -15.70 23.92 -3.57
CA THR A 299 -14.85 22.77 -3.18
C THR A 299 -15.60 21.74 -2.34
N PRO A 300 -15.18 20.45 -2.34
CA PRO A 300 -15.75 19.44 -1.44
C PRO A 300 -15.67 19.84 0.03
N GLU A 301 -14.61 20.53 0.44
CA GLU A 301 -14.41 21.04 1.79
C GLU A 301 -15.45 22.11 2.13
N ALA A 302 -15.76 23.02 1.21
CA ALA A 302 -16.82 24.01 1.39
C ALA A 302 -18.20 23.36 1.43
N THR A 303 -18.47 22.32 0.65
CA THR A 303 -19.72 21.56 0.76
C THR A 303 -19.85 20.89 2.13
N GLN A 304 -18.79 20.24 2.62
CA GLN A 304 -18.77 19.68 3.97
C GLN A 304 -18.97 20.76 5.03
N ALA A 305 -18.23 21.86 4.95
CA ALA A 305 -18.34 22.99 5.88
C ALA A 305 -19.76 23.59 5.89
N ALA A 306 -20.39 23.75 4.72
CA ALA A 306 -21.78 24.23 4.61
C ALA A 306 -22.78 23.28 5.27
N THR A 307 -22.59 21.96 5.14
CA THR A 307 -23.38 20.96 5.86
C THR A 307 -23.22 21.14 7.37
N PHE A 308 -21.99 21.26 7.87
CA PHE A 308 -21.75 21.53 9.29
C PHE A 308 -22.40 22.84 9.75
N ILE A 309 -22.26 23.94 9.01
CA ILE A 309 -22.88 25.23 9.33
C ILE A 309 -24.40 25.09 9.41
N LYS A 310 -25.02 24.44 8.42
CA LYS A 310 -26.47 24.24 8.38
C LYS A 310 -26.95 23.48 9.61
N GLU A 311 -26.27 22.41 9.97
CA GLU A 311 -26.65 21.59 11.13
C GLU A 311 -26.35 22.30 12.47
N LEU A 312 -25.26 23.06 12.57
CA LEU A 312 -24.89 23.79 13.78
C LEU A 312 -25.69 25.09 14.00
N ARG A 313 -26.14 25.75 12.93
CA ARG A 313 -26.94 27.00 13.00
C ARG A 313 -28.44 26.78 13.11
N LYS A 314 -28.93 25.56 12.87
CA LYS A 314 -30.29 25.13 13.20
C LYS A 314 -30.51 25.02 14.73
N GLY A 315 -30.00 25.98 15.52
CA GLY A 315 -30.12 25.99 16.98
C GLY A 315 -31.54 25.65 17.46
N PRO A 316 -31.67 25.20 18.72
CA PRO A 316 -32.74 24.31 19.17
C PRO A 316 -34.11 24.85 18.79
N ALA A 317 -34.93 24.02 18.14
CA ALA A 317 -36.34 24.35 17.96
C ALA A 317 -36.96 24.63 19.34
N ALA A 318 -37.30 25.88 19.60
CA ALA A 318 -38.15 26.25 20.72
C ALA A 318 -39.52 25.60 20.49
N SER A 319 -39.80 24.53 21.21
CA SER A 319 -41.13 23.94 21.33
C SER A 319 -41.21 23.09 22.60
N SER A 320 -41.88 23.69 23.58
CA SER A 320 -42.65 23.11 24.68
C SER A 320 -42.49 21.61 25.01
N ALA A 321 -42.09 21.37 26.26
CA ALA A 321 -42.70 20.39 27.16
C ALA A 321 -43.18 19.07 26.53
N GLY A 322 -42.22 18.26 26.07
CA GLY A 322 -42.35 16.82 25.89
C GLY A 322 -41.04 16.16 26.30
N ALA A 323 -41.06 15.36 27.36
CA ALA A 323 -39.87 14.84 28.03
C ALA A 323 -38.97 13.96 27.12
N GLY A 324 -37.95 14.58 26.51
CA GLY A 324 -36.53 14.35 26.81
C GLY A 324 -35.91 12.96 26.68
N ARG A 325 -36.51 12.00 25.95
CA ARG A 325 -35.96 10.66 25.75
C ARG A 325 -35.08 10.57 24.50
N VAL A 326 -33.91 9.92 24.60
CA VAL A 326 -33.05 9.54 23.47
C VAL A 326 -33.30 8.08 23.14
N THR A 327 -33.60 7.74 21.88
CA THR A 327 -33.77 6.36 21.42
C THR A 327 -32.51 5.86 20.73
N VAL A 328 -32.01 4.70 21.12
CA VAL A 328 -30.74 4.15 20.64
C VAL A 328 -30.97 2.75 20.08
N LEU A 329 -30.65 2.57 18.80
CA LEU A 329 -30.54 1.25 18.18
C LEU A 329 -29.06 0.84 18.19
N SER A 330 -28.72 -0.20 18.93
CA SER A 330 -27.32 -0.55 19.22
C SER A 330 -27.00 -2.03 18.97
N ALA A 331 -25.76 -2.32 18.60
CA ALA A 331 -25.27 -3.68 18.46
C ALA A 331 -25.03 -4.36 19.82
N GLY A 332 -25.44 -5.63 19.93
CA GLY A 332 -25.34 -6.40 21.17
C GLY A 332 -23.93 -6.49 21.78
N ALA A 333 -22.89 -6.48 20.95
CA ALA A 333 -21.51 -6.56 21.42
C ALA A 333 -21.06 -5.34 22.27
N VAL A 334 -21.76 -4.20 22.22
CA VAL A 334 -21.48 -3.03 23.08
C VAL A 334 -22.58 -2.80 24.12
N GLU A 335 -23.52 -3.73 24.25
CA GLU A 335 -24.74 -3.60 25.04
C GLU A 335 -24.46 -3.19 26.50
N GLU A 336 -23.62 -3.94 27.20
CA GLU A 336 -23.35 -3.67 28.62
C GLU A 336 -22.72 -2.28 28.83
N GLY A 337 -21.85 -1.85 27.91
CA GLY A 337 -21.25 -0.52 27.95
C GLY A 337 -22.30 0.57 27.70
N VAL A 338 -23.11 0.40 26.66
CA VAL A 338 -24.18 1.35 26.31
C VAL A 338 -25.24 1.42 27.41
N LEU A 339 -25.63 0.30 28.03
CA LEU A 339 -26.60 0.27 29.13
C LEU A 339 -26.09 1.00 30.38
N ARG A 340 -24.82 0.80 30.75
CA ARG A 340 -24.20 1.54 31.87
C ARG A 340 -24.17 3.03 31.58
N LEU A 341 -23.76 3.42 30.38
CA LEU A 341 -23.67 4.81 29.98
C LEU A 341 -25.02 5.48 29.79
N ALA A 342 -26.03 4.75 29.32
CA ALA A 342 -27.42 5.20 29.27
C ALA A 342 -27.93 5.58 30.66
N ARG A 343 -27.67 4.73 31.67
CA ARG A 343 -28.05 5.01 33.07
C ARG A 343 -27.29 6.19 33.65
N GLN A 344 -25.97 6.25 33.44
CA GLN A 344 -25.17 7.37 33.93
C GLN A 344 -25.56 8.69 33.25
N TYR A 345 -25.79 8.68 31.94
CA TYR A 345 -26.28 9.85 31.20
C TYR A 345 -27.65 10.32 31.73
N GLN A 346 -28.54 9.40 32.07
CA GLN A 346 -29.82 9.76 32.68
C GLN A 346 -29.64 10.41 34.06
N GLN A 347 -28.68 9.95 34.86
CA GLN A 347 -28.36 10.56 36.16
C GLN A 347 -27.71 11.94 36.00
N ASP A 348 -26.78 12.08 35.06
CA ASP A 348 -25.98 13.29 34.87
C ASP A 348 -26.75 14.40 34.14
N ALA A 349 -27.53 14.03 33.12
CA ALA A 349 -28.20 14.96 32.21
C ALA A 349 -29.73 15.00 32.36
N GLY A 350 -30.31 14.19 33.24
CA GLY A 350 -31.75 14.14 33.50
C GLY A 350 -32.59 13.65 32.30
N ARG A 351 -31.97 12.96 31.34
CA ARG A 351 -32.62 12.50 30.10
C ARG A 351 -32.61 10.99 30.00
N GLU A 352 -33.78 10.40 29.83
CA GLU A 352 -33.89 8.94 29.67
C GLU A 352 -33.28 8.50 28.33
N VAL A 353 -32.59 7.35 28.33
CA VAL A 353 -32.08 6.72 27.11
C VAL A 353 -32.76 5.38 26.92
N ALA A 354 -33.67 5.31 25.95
CA ALA A 354 -34.27 4.07 25.49
C ALA A 354 -33.26 3.31 24.62
N THR A 355 -33.00 2.06 24.94
CA THR A 355 -32.08 1.23 24.15
C THR A 355 -32.81 0.05 23.54
N HIS A 356 -32.44 -0.28 22.31
CA HIS A 356 -32.83 -1.50 21.64
C HIS A 356 -31.59 -2.15 21.04
N PHE A 357 -31.34 -3.40 21.41
CA PHE A 357 -30.17 -4.14 20.97
C PHE A 357 -30.53 -5.18 19.91
N GLY A 358 -29.62 -5.40 18.97
CA GLY A 358 -29.74 -6.43 17.96
C GLY A 358 -28.39 -6.82 17.36
N THR A 359 -28.40 -7.92 16.61
CA THR A 359 -27.32 -8.31 15.72
C THR A 359 -27.26 -7.37 14.51
N ALA A 360 -26.14 -7.37 13.77
CA ALA A 360 -25.99 -6.54 12.58
C ALA A 360 -27.14 -6.73 11.55
N PRO A 361 -27.56 -7.96 11.19
CA PRO A 361 -28.70 -8.17 10.30
C PRO A 361 -30.03 -7.64 10.85
N GLU A 362 -30.29 -7.79 12.16
CA GLU A 362 -31.53 -7.29 12.79
C GLU A 362 -31.57 -5.76 12.82
N ILE A 363 -30.43 -5.11 13.04
CA ILE A 363 -30.29 -3.65 12.98
C ILE A 363 -30.59 -3.17 11.55
N GLU A 364 -30.00 -3.80 10.54
CA GLU A 364 -30.24 -3.47 9.13
C GLU A 364 -31.71 -3.65 8.75
N GLN A 365 -32.31 -4.77 9.16
CA GLN A 365 -33.73 -5.03 8.94
C GLN A 365 -34.58 -3.91 9.56
N ARG A 366 -34.30 -3.51 10.80
CA ARG A 366 -35.04 -2.43 11.49
C ARG A 366 -34.87 -1.07 10.82
N LEU A 367 -33.66 -0.74 10.38
CA LEU A 367 -33.41 0.51 9.64
C LEU A 367 -34.19 0.51 8.32
N SER A 368 -34.17 -0.60 7.58
CA SER A 368 -34.89 -0.74 6.30
C SER A 368 -36.42 -0.74 6.47
N SER A 369 -36.94 -1.31 7.56
CA SER A 369 -38.37 -1.30 7.90
C SER A 369 -38.84 0.04 8.45
N GLY A 370 -37.93 1.01 8.60
CA GLY A 370 -38.23 2.37 9.02
C GLY A 370 -38.42 2.56 10.52
N ALA A 371 -37.79 1.74 11.35
CA ALA A 371 -37.72 1.99 12.78
C ALA A 371 -37.10 3.38 13.05
N ALA A 372 -37.77 4.18 13.88
CA ALA A 372 -37.25 5.46 14.33
C ALA A 372 -36.34 5.23 15.56
N ALA A 373 -35.09 5.64 15.46
CA ALA A 373 -34.14 5.73 16.57
C ALA A 373 -33.37 7.05 16.42
N ASP A 374 -32.97 7.71 17.50
CA ASP A 374 -32.19 8.95 17.43
C ASP A 374 -30.70 8.65 17.14
N VAL A 375 -30.18 7.59 17.76
CA VAL A 375 -28.78 7.15 17.64
C VAL A 375 -28.71 5.72 17.12
N LEU A 376 -27.84 5.50 16.14
CA LEU A 376 -27.40 4.17 15.70
C LEU A 376 -26.01 3.88 16.26
N ILE A 377 -25.79 2.75 16.93
CA ILE A 377 -24.46 2.27 17.33
C ILE A 377 -24.25 0.89 16.71
N ALA A 378 -23.40 0.79 15.69
CA ALA A 378 -23.27 -0.44 14.90
C ALA A 378 -21.83 -0.68 14.45
N PRO A 379 -21.49 -1.91 13.98
CA PRO A 379 -20.22 -2.16 13.32
C PRO A 379 -19.99 -1.20 12.14
N ALA A 380 -18.74 -0.82 11.89
CA ALA A 380 -18.38 0.10 10.80
C ALA A 380 -19.00 -0.30 9.44
N ALA A 381 -19.01 -1.60 9.10
CA ALA A 381 -19.62 -2.08 7.85
C ALA A 381 -21.14 -1.85 7.77
N VAL A 382 -21.87 -1.91 8.89
CA VAL A 382 -23.29 -1.57 8.95
C VAL A 382 -23.47 -0.06 8.82
N MET A 383 -22.58 0.72 9.45
CA MET A 383 -22.58 2.18 9.35
C MET A 383 -22.38 2.66 7.91
N ASP A 384 -21.44 2.07 7.17
CA ASP A 384 -21.20 2.38 5.75
C ASP A 384 -22.43 2.13 4.88
N ARG A 385 -23.14 1.03 5.13
CA ARG A 385 -24.39 0.71 4.43
C ARG A 385 -25.51 1.66 4.81
N ALA A 386 -25.64 2.00 6.09
CA ALA A 386 -26.63 2.95 6.58
C ALA A 386 -26.39 4.36 5.99
N LEU A 387 -25.13 4.79 5.85
CA LEU A 387 -24.75 6.03 5.19
C LEU A 387 -25.15 6.04 3.71
N LYS A 388 -24.80 4.99 2.97
CA LYS A 388 -25.17 4.83 1.55
C LYS A 388 -26.68 4.81 1.34
N ALA A 389 -27.43 4.25 2.28
CA ALA A 389 -28.89 4.21 2.27
C ALA A 389 -29.56 5.52 2.73
N GLY A 390 -28.79 6.54 3.16
CA GLY A 390 -29.33 7.79 3.71
C GLY A 390 -30.06 7.61 5.04
N ALA A 391 -29.76 6.53 5.78
CA ALA A 391 -30.38 6.23 7.07
C ALA A 391 -29.70 6.95 8.25
N ILE A 392 -28.50 7.53 8.03
CA ILE A 392 -27.77 8.33 9.02
C ILE A 392 -27.37 9.70 8.46
N VAL A 393 -27.16 10.65 9.36
CA VAL A 393 -26.68 12.00 9.04
C VAL A 393 -25.16 11.95 8.82
N ALA A 394 -24.73 12.17 7.58
CA ALA A 394 -23.32 12.18 7.21
C ALA A 394 -22.51 13.19 8.03
N GLY A 395 -21.34 12.78 8.52
CA GLY A 395 -20.46 13.60 9.36
C GLY A 395 -20.74 13.49 10.87
N THR A 396 -21.69 12.67 11.29
CA THR A 396 -21.97 12.39 12.70
C THR A 396 -21.36 11.08 13.22
N GLU A 397 -20.72 10.32 12.33
CA GLU A 397 -20.08 9.05 12.63
C GLU A 397 -18.93 9.24 13.62
N THR A 398 -19.11 8.66 14.80
CA THR A 398 -18.20 8.82 15.94
C THR A 398 -17.78 7.44 16.43
N PRO A 399 -16.49 7.06 16.33
CA PRO A 399 -15.99 5.80 16.87
C PRO A 399 -16.22 5.72 18.39
N VAL A 400 -16.82 4.63 18.87
CA VAL A 400 -17.08 4.42 20.31
C VAL A 400 -16.18 3.36 20.94
N GLY A 401 -15.60 2.48 20.13
CA GLY A 401 -14.64 1.47 20.59
C GLY A 401 -14.58 0.28 19.65
N ARG A 402 -13.70 -0.68 19.96
CA ARG A 402 -13.57 -1.95 19.23
C ARG A 402 -13.69 -3.14 20.16
N VAL A 403 -14.28 -4.23 19.69
CA VAL A 403 -14.44 -5.48 20.45
C VAL A 403 -13.69 -6.60 19.74
N GLY A 404 -12.83 -7.29 20.50
CA GLY A 404 -12.10 -8.46 20.01
C GLY A 404 -12.88 -9.75 20.18
N VAL A 405 -12.39 -10.81 19.53
CA VAL A 405 -12.87 -12.19 19.70
C VAL A 405 -12.15 -12.83 20.87
N GLY A 406 -12.93 -13.48 21.74
CA GLY A 406 -12.46 -14.25 22.88
C GLY A 406 -12.77 -15.74 22.75
N VAL A 407 -11.95 -16.53 23.43
CA VAL A 407 -12.15 -17.95 23.68
C VAL A 407 -12.89 -18.09 25.00
N THR A 408 -14.00 -18.81 25.01
CA THR A 408 -14.81 -19.05 26.21
C THR A 408 -14.97 -20.52 26.50
N MET A 409 -15.03 -20.86 27.78
CA MET A 409 -15.33 -22.20 28.27
C MET A 409 -16.26 -22.16 29.46
N ARG A 410 -16.80 -23.31 29.83
CA ARG A 410 -17.56 -23.46 31.06
C ARG A 410 -16.65 -23.37 32.28
N ARG A 411 -17.13 -22.72 33.33
CA ARG A 411 -16.46 -22.68 34.64
C ARG A 411 -16.18 -24.09 35.16
N GLY A 412 -14.98 -24.27 35.72
CA GLY A 412 -14.54 -25.53 36.30
C GLY A 412 -13.89 -26.51 35.31
N VAL A 413 -13.88 -26.19 34.02
CA VAL A 413 -13.09 -26.92 33.01
C VAL A 413 -11.69 -26.32 32.94
N PRO A 414 -10.61 -27.13 32.97
CA PRO A 414 -9.24 -26.63 32.80
C PRO A 414 -9.10 -25.87 31.47
N ALA A 415 -8.64 -24.62 31.53
CA ALA A 415 -8.45 -23.80 30.35
C ALA A 415 -7.23 -24.29 29.53
N PRO A 416 -7.38 -24.52 28.21
CA PRO A 416 -6.26 -24.86 27.35
C PRO A 416 -5.36 -23.64 27.14
N ASP A 417 -4.11 -23.88 26.75
CA ASP A 417 -3.26 -22.81 26.25
C ASP A 417 -3.74 -22.37 24.87
N VAL A 418 -4.03 -21.08 24.73
CA VAL A 418 -4.44 -20.42 23.49
C VAL A 418 -3.64 -19.12 23.28
N SER A 419 -2.47 -19.00 23.90
CA SER A 419 -1.63 -17.80 23.87
C SER A 419 -0.96 -17.54 22.52
N THR A 420 -0.76 -18.59 21.72
CA THR A 420 -0.16 -18.53 20.37
C THR A 420 -1.07 -19.22 19.35
N VAL A 421 -0.82 -18.97 18.05
CA VAL A 421 -1.59 -19.62 16.97
C VAL A 421 -1.45 -21.15 17.02
N ASP A 422 -0.26 -21.66 17.31
CA ASP A 422 0.00 -23.10 17.43
C ASP A 422 -0.69 -23.70 18.67
N ALA A 423 -0.66 -23.00 19.81
CA ALA A 423 -1.38 -23.42 21.01
C ALA A 423 -2.89 -23.45 20.78
N LEU A 424 -3.44 -22.39 20.15
CA LEU A 424 -4.85 -22.35 19.74
C LEU A 424 -5.19 -23.50 18.79
N LYS A 425 -4.32 -23.82 17.83
CA LYS A 425 -4.50 -24.96 16.91
C LYS A 425 -4.57 -26.28 17.67
N ALA A 426 -3.65 -26.50 18.61
CA ALA A 426 -3.63 -27.70 19.45
C ALA A 426 -4.88 -27.80 20.32
N ALA A 427 -5.31 -26.69 20.94
CA ALA A 427 -6.54 -26.61 21.74
C ALA A 427 -7.78 -26.98 20.91
N LEU A 428 -7.91 -26.45 19.69
CA LEU A 428 -9.00 -26.77 18.77
C LEU A 428 -9.02 -28.26 18.40
N LEU A 429 -7.87 -28.85 18.10
CA LEU A 429 -7.79 -30.26 17.71
C LEU A 429 -8.15 -31.20 18.87
N GLY A 430 -7.80 -30.81 20.11
CA GLY A 430 -8.10 -31.54 21.35
C GLY A 430 -9.46 -31.22 21.99
N ALA A 431 -10.25 -30.31 21.41
CA ALA A 431 -11.59 -30.00 21.90
C ALA A 431 -12.59 -31.12 21.57
N ASP A 432 -13.52 -31.38 22.49
CA ASP A 432 -14.63 -32.31 22.25
C ASP A 432 -15.61 -31.70 21.24
N SER A 433 -15.84 -30.39 21.35
CA SER A 433 -16.71 -29.59 20.49
C SER A 433 -16.21 -28.15 20.39
N VAL A 434 -16.48 -27.52 19.25
CA VAL A 434 -16.19 -26.11 18.97
C VAL A 434 -17.49 -25.38 18.65
N VAL A 435 -17.76 -24.29 19.36
CA VAL A 435 -19.06 -23.60 19.29
C VAL A 435 -18.87 -22.13 18.94
N TYR A 436 -19.53 -21.66 17.88
CA TYR A 436 -19.45 -20.25 17.44
C TYR A 436 -20.66 -19.83 16.61
N ASN A 437 -20.86 -18.53 16.39
CA ASN A 437 -22.08 -18.03 15.76
C ASN A 437 -22.05 -18.10 14.20
N GLN A 438 -23.14 -17.69 13.56
CA GLN A 438 -23.26 -17.51 12.11
C GLN A 438 -23.07 -16.04 11.66
N ALA A 439 -22.94 -15.14 12.64
CA ALA A 439 -22.71 -13.72 12.44
C ALA A 439 -21.23 -13.42 12.11
N SER A 440 -20.86 -12.13 12.15
CA SER A 440 -19.54 -11.64 11.73
C SER A 440 -18.36 -12.35 12.40
N THR A 441 -18.42 -12.59 13.71
CA THR A 441 -17.39 -13.32 14.46
C THR A 441 -17.22 -14.74 13.95
N GLY A 442 -18.31 -15.47 13.74
CA GLY A 442 -18.27 -16.84 13.27
C GLY A 442 -17.81 -17.01 11.83
N GLN A 443 -18.16 -16.08 10.94
CA GLN A 443 -17.64 -16.06 9.56
C GLN A 443 -16.12 -15.86 9.53
N TYR A 444 -15.61 -14.96 10.38
CA TYR A 444 -14.17 -14.79 10.55
C TYR A 444 -13.50 -16.06 11.07
N LEU A 445 -14.07 -16.70 12.09
CA LEU A 445 -13.52 -17.92 12.69
C LEU A 445 -13.46 -19.09 11.70
N GLU A 446 -14.49 -19.26 10.89
CA GLU A 446 -14.53 -20.31 9.87
C GLU A 446 -13.41 -20.13 8.83
N ALA A 447 -13.20 -18.90 8.36
CA ALA A 447 -12.08 -18.58 7.47
C ALA A 447 -10.71 -18.73 8.16
N LEU A 448 -10.61 -18.40 9.45
CA LEU A 448 -9.41 -18.60 10.25
C LEU A 448 -9.08 -20.09 10.39
N PHE A 449 -10.04 -20.90 10.79
CA PHE A 449 -9.86 -22.34 10.97
C PHE A 449 -9.52 -23.04 9.65
N ALA A 450 -10.06 -22.56 8.52
CA ALA A 450 -9.70 -23.05 7.19
C ALA A 450 -8.22 -22.77 6.88
N ARG A 451 -7.76 -21.53 7.11
CA ARG A 451 -6.36 -21.13 6.94
C ARG A 451 -5.41 -21.88 7.88
N MET A 452 -5.86 -22.24 9.08
CA MET A 452 -5.10 -23.05 10.03
C MET A 452 -5.03 -24.54 9.65
N GLY A 453 -5.83 -24.98 8.66
CA GLY A 453 -5.91 -26.36 8.21
C GLY A 453 -6.57 -27.30 9.23
N VAL A 454 -7.47 -26.78 10.08
CA VAL A 454 -8.16 -27.59 11.10
C VAL A 454 -9.63 -27.86 10.78
N MET A 455 -10.20 -27.21 9.75
CA MET A 455 -11.63 -27.33 9.45
C MET A 455 -12.10 -28.76 9.20
N ASP A 456 -11.32 -29.57 8.49
CA ASP A 456 -11.70 -30.96 8.21
C ASP A 456 -11.80 -31.79 9.50
N HIS A 457 -10.94 -31.51 10.49
CA HIS A 457 -10.98 -32.15 11.81
C HIS A 457 -12.09 -31.61 12.72
N LEU A 458 -12.56 -30.39 12.48
CA LEU A 458 -13.59 -29.73 13.29
C LEU A 458 -14.99 -29.96 12.73
N LYS A 459 -15.15 -30.31 11.46
CA LYS A 459 -16.44 -30.35 10.75
C LYS A 459 -17.54 -31.13 11.49
N SER A 460 -17.24 -32.29 12.06
CA SER A 460 -18.20 -33.11 12.82
C SER A 460 -18.37 -32.70 14.29
N ARG A 461 -17.50 -31.80 14.79
CA ARG A 461 -17.44 -31.33 16.17
C ARG A 461 -17.82 -29.85 16.31
N THR A 462 -18.31 -29.23 15.25
CA THR A 462 -18.69 -27.81 15.24
C THR A 462 -20.18 -27.64 15.42
N THR A 463 -20.58 -26.84 16.41
CA THR A 463 -21.97 -26.40 16.60
C THR A 463 -22.07 -24.91 16.33
N ARG A 464 -23.11 -24.49 15.57
CA ARG A 464 -23.31 -23.08 15.21
C ARG A 464 -24.67 -22.53 15.62
N TYR A 465 -24.66 -21.30 16.10
CA TYR A 465 -25.85 -20.56 16.54
C TYR A 465 -26.02 -19.22 15.82
N GLY A 466 -27.21 -18.61 15.91
CA GLY A 466 -27.49 -17.33 15.25
C GLY A 466 -26.73 -16.15 15.87
N ASN A 467 -26.59 -16.14 17.20
CA ASN A 467 -25.95 -15.06 17.95
C ASN A 467 -24.97 -15.58 19.01
N ALA A 468 -24.18 -14.68 19.61
CA ALA A 468 -23.16 -15.05 20.59
C ALA A 468 -23.74 -15.46 21.96
N ALA A 469 -24.87 -14.90 22.39
CA ALA A 469 -25.56 -15.35 23.61
C ALA A 469 -25.88 -16.85 23.56
N GLN A 470 -26.45 -17.35 22.47
CA GLN A 470 -26.73 -18.78 22.28
C GLN A 470 -25.46 -19.66 22.30
N VAL A 471 -24.36 -19.16 21.71
CA VAL A 471 -23.06 -19.84 21.80
C VAL A 471 -22.60 -19.99 23.25
N ILE A 472 -22.64 -18.89 24.01
CA ILE A 472 -22.15 -18.87 25.39
C ILE A 472 -23.07 -19.71 26.30
N GLU A 473 -24.39 -19.65 26.11
CA GLU A 473 -25.34 -20.48 26.84
C GLU A 473 -25.16 -21.97 26.57
N HIS A 474 -24.89 -22.36 25.31
CA HIS A 474 -24.52 -23.73 24.99
C HIS A 474 -23.26 -24.16 25.74
N VAL A 475 -22.19 -23.36 25.67
CA VAL A 475 -20.93 -23.67 26.33
C VAL A 475 -21.10 -23.81 27.84
N ILE A 476 -21.92 -22.95 28.47
CA ILE A 476 -22.24 -23.04 29.90
C ILE A 476 -22.97 -24.34 30.23
N ALA A 477 -23.93 -24.75 29.39
CA ALA A 477 -24.73 -25.96 29.59
C ALA A 477 -24.03 -27.26 29.13
N GLY A 478 -22.97 -27.13 28.32
CA GLY A 478 -22.24 -28.21 27.70
C GLY A 478 -21.46 -29.08 28.68
N THR A 479 -20.82 -30.13 28.17
CA THR A 479 -20.05 -31.09 28.97
C THR A 479 -18.73 -31.45 28.29
N GLY A 480 -17.72 -31.80 29.07
CA GLY A 480 -16.38 -32.09 28.52
C GLY A 480 -15.59 -30.82 28.20
N ASN A 481 -14.67 -30.93 27.26
CA ASN A 481 -13.77 -29.88 26.80
C ASN A 481 -14.36 -29.16 25.58
N GLU A 482 -15.46 -28.45 25.79
CA GLU A 482 -16.06 -27.61 24.75
C GLU A 482 -15.42 -26.23 24.72
N ILE A 483 -15.05 -25.77 23.53
CA ILE A 483 -14.46 -24.45 23.31
C ILE A 483 -15.46 -23.58 22.54
N GLY A 484 -15.88 -22.49 23.17
CA GLY A 484 -16.71 -21.48 22.55
C GLY A 484 -15.92 -20.28 22.04
N PHE A 485 -16.50 -19.55 21.08
CA PHE A 485 -15.97 -18.28 20.62
C PHE A 485 -17.06 -17.21 20.50
N GLY A 486 -16.72 -15.98 20.89
CA GLY A 486 -17.63 -14.85 20.79
C GLY A 486 -16.94 -13.51 21.05
N PRO A 487 -17.69 -12.40 20.96
CA PRO A 487 -17.19 -11.09 21.38
C PRO A 487 -16.80 -11.11 22.87
N ILE A 488 -15.64 -10.57 23.21
CA ILE A 488 -15.10 -10.56 24.58
C ILE A 488 -16.09 -9.94 25.57
N THR A 489 -16.78 -8.87 25.16
CA THR A 489 -17.77 -8.16 25.97
C THR A 489 -18.97 -9.04 26.32
N GLU A 490 -19.46 -9.83 25.38
CA GLU A 490 -20.57 -10.77 25.60
C GLU A 490 -20.13 -11.96 26.46
N ILE A 491 -18.92 -12.49 26.25
CA ILE A 491 -18.40 -13.56 27.12
C ILE A 491 -18.36 -13.08 28.58
N LYS A 492 -17.84 -11.86 28.80
CA LYS A 492 -17.76 -11.25 30.13
C LYS A 492 -19.13 -11.04 30.78
N SER A 493 -20.16 -10.63 30.02
CA SER A 493 -21.50 -10.43 30.58
C SER A 493 -22.15 -11.75 31.06
N PHE A 494 -21.68 -12.89 30.56
CA PHE A 494 -22.11 -14.23 30.97
C PHE A 494 -21.20 -14.88 32.04
N GLU A 495 -20.13 -14.24 32.48
CA GLU A 495 -19.30 -14.75 33.58
C GLU A 495 -20.10 -15.08 34.85
N PRO A 496 -21.06 -14.24 35.31
CA PRO A 496 -21.90 -14.58 36.46
C PRO A 496 -22.73 -15.86 36.27
N LYS A 497 -23.05 -16.21 35.01
CA LYS A 497 -23.82 -17.40 34.64
C LYS A 497 -22.97 -18.66 34.44
N GLY A 498 -21.64 -18.56 34.56
CA GLY A 498 -20.73 -19.70 34.49
C GLY A 498 -19.88 -19.78 33.23
N ALA A 499 -19.87 -18.76 32.37
CA ALA A 499 -18.85 -18.64 31.33
C ALA A 499 -17.51 -18.22 31.95
N VAL A 500 -16.42 -18.56 31.27
CA VAL A 500 -15.07 -18.11 31.59
C VAL A 500 -14.42 -17.62 30.30
N LEU A 501 -14.02 -16.35 30.26
CA LEU A 501 -13.11 -15.86 29.23
C LEU A 501 -11.72 -16.46 29.48
N VAL A 502 -11.35 -17.46 28.68
CA VAL A 502 -10.02 -18.11 28.76
C VAL A 502 -8.94 -17.11 28.38
N ALA A 503 -9.06 -16.53 27.19
CA ALA A 503 -8.20 -15.47 26.69
C ALA A 503 -8.83 -14.83 25.43
N PRO A 504 -8.39 -13.62 25.04
CA PRO A 504 -8.54 -13.16 23.65
C PRO A 504 -7.88 -14.15 22.67
N LEU A 505 -8.31 -14.18 21.41
CA LEU A 505 -7.50 -14.80 20.35
C LEU A 505 -6.07 -14.19 20.33
N PRO A 506 -5.04 -14.99 19.96
CA PRO A 506 -3.67 -14.51 19.76
C PRO A 506 -3.63 -13.29 18.83
N GLU A 507 -2.70 -12.36 19.09
CA GLU A 507 -2.65 -11.07 18.38
C GLU A 507 -2.60 -11.22 16.85
N ASP A 508 -1.81 -12.17 16.35
CA ASP A 508 -1.65 -12.44 14.91
C ASP A 508 -2.95 -12.88 14.20
N VAL A 509 -3.91 -13.42 14.96
CA VAL A 509 -5.20 -13.93 14.47
C VAL A 509 -6.37 -13.30 15.21
N GLN A 510 -6.15 -12.15 15.84
CA GLN A 510 -7.20 -11.41 16.51
C GLN A 510 -8.00 -10.62 15.48
N ASN A 511 -9.31 -10.54 15.67
CA ASN A 511 -10.19 -9.71 14.85
C ASN A 511 -10.94 -8.71 15.73
N TYR A 512 -10.66 -7.44 15.53
CA TYR A 512 -11.37 -6.36 16.19
C TYR A 512 -12.49 -5.83 15.31
N THR A 513 -13.72 -5.90 15.80
CA THR A 513 -14.84 -5.21 15.16
C THR A 513 -14.94 -3.81 15.75
N SER A 514 -14.78 -2.78 14.91
CA SER A 514 -14.97 -1.38 15.29
C SER A 514 -16.45 -1.01 15.32
N TYR A 515 -16.88 -0.33 16.38
CA TYR A 515 -18.23 0.17 16.57
C TYR A 515 -18.24 1.69 16.47
N VAL A 516 -19.25 2.19 15.77
CA VAL A 516 -19.42 3.60 15.45
C VAL A 516 -20.83 4.00 15.88
N ALA A 517 -20.95 5.18 16.49
CA ALA A 517 -22.22 5.82 16.79
C ALA A 517 -22.52 6.92 15.76
N ALA A 518 -23.76 7.07 15.33
CA ALA A 518 -24.18 8.14 14.42
C ALA A 518 -25.62 8.57 14.68
N VAL A 519 -25.97 9.78 14.25
CA VAL A 519 -27.35 10.27 14.30
C VAL A 519 -28.11 9.66 13.13
N THR A 520 -29.30 9.12 13.37
CA THR A 520 -30.13 8.62 12.25
C THR A 520 -30.90 9.76 11.58
N THR A 521 -31.24 9.61 10.30
CA THR A 521 -32.05 10.62 9.58
C THR A 521 -33.53 10.63 9.97
N ARG A 522 -34.00 9.59 10.66
CA ARG A 522 -35.42 9.42 11.07
C ARG A 522 -35.64 9.63 12.58
N GLY A 523 -34.60 10.02 13.31
CA GLY A 523 -34.67 10.39 14.71
C GLY A 523 -35.49 11.66 14.94
N ALA A 524 -36.08 11.79 16.13
CA ALA A 524 -36.93 12.92 16.47
C ALA A 524 -36.12 14.18 16.81
N THR A 525 -34.89 14.03 17.33
CA THR A 525 -34.09 15.18 17.80
C THR A 525 -32.57 15.01 17.59
N PRO A 526 -31.97 15.54 16.50
CA PRO A 526 -30.53 15.45 16.24
C PRO A 526 -29.63 15.98 17.36
N ASP A 527 -30.03 17.06 18.05
CA ASP A 527 -29.24 17.65 19.14
C ASP A 527 -29.11 16.72 20.35
N THR A 528 -30.18 15.99 20.69
CA THR A 528 -30.17 15.07 21.83
C THR A 528 -29.38 13.81 21.49
N ALA A 529 -29.49 13.34 20.23
CA ALA A 529 -28.69 12.25 19.68
C ALA A 529 -27.20 12.58 19.77
N LEU A 530 -26.79 13.76 19.29
CA LEU A 530 -25.42 14.23 19.36
C LEU A 530 -24.93 14.42 20.80
N ALA A 531 -25.78 14.91 21.70
CA ALA A 531 -25.42 15.04 23.11
C ALA A 531 -25.11 13.70 23.75
N PHE A 532 -25.89 12.66 23.45
CA PHE A 532 -25.60 11.30 23.92
C PHE A 532 -24.36 10.71 23.26
N ILE A 533 -24.16 10.88 21.95
CA ILE A 533 -22.95 10.43 21.25
C ILE A 533 -21.68 11.09 21.84
N ARG A 534 -21.73 12.39 22.15
CA ARG A 534 -20.64 13.09 22.87
C ARG A 534 -20.40 12.49 24.24
N TYR A 535 -21.45 12.19 24.99
CA TYR A 535 -21.32 11.54 26.29
C TYR A 535 -20.59 10.20 26.20
N LEU A 536 -20.93 9.36 25.21
CA LEU A 536 -20.29 8.07 24.95
C LEU A 536 -18.79 8.15 24.67
N THR A 537 -18.27 9.31 24.27
CA THR A 537 -16.84 9.50 23.95
C THR A 537 -16.03 10.24 25.00
N THR A 538 -16.66 10.64 26.11
CA THR A 538 -15.97 11.24 27.26
C THR A 538 -14.93 10.28 27.86
N ALA A 539 -13.92 10.82 28.56
CA ALA A 539 -12.91 9.99 29.21
C ALA A 539 -13.52 8.99 30.21
N GLY A 540 -14.54 9.42 30.97
CA GLY A 540 -15.30 8.54 31.87
C GLY A 540 -16.03 7.44 31.11
N ALA A 541 -16.69 7.77 30.00
CA ALA A 541 -17.40 6.79 29.19
C ALA A 541 -16.46 5.74 28.55
N ARG A 542 -15.28 6.17 28.11
CA ARG A 542 -14.23 5.25 27.62
C ARG A 542 -13.81 4.25 28.70
N GLN A 543 -13.65 4.71 29.95
CA GLN A 543 -13.33 3.80 31.06
C GLN A 543 -14.44 2.78 31.31
N VAL A 544 -15.71 3.18 31.16
CA VAL A 544 -16.84 2.26 31.26
C VAL A 544 -16.79 1.20 30.15
N PHE A 545 -16.59 1.59 28.89
CA PHE A 545 -16.44 0.64 27.78
C PHE A 545 -15.23 -0.30 27.99
N VAL A 546 -14.10 0.21 28.48
CA VAL A 546 -12.93 -0.62 28.80
C VAL A 546 -13.25 -1.63 29.91
N SER A 547 -14.01 -1.20 30.94
CA SER A 547 -14.41 -2.07 32.03
C SER A 547 -15.31 -3.24 31.58
N THR A 548 -16.05 -3.07 30.48
CA THR A 548 -16.90 -4.12 29.90
C THR A 548 -16.16 -5.00 28.89
N GLY A 549 -14.92 -4.65 28.52
CA GLY A 549 -14.08 -5.44 27.62
C GLY A 549 -13.95 -4.91 26.19
N ALA A 550 -14.55 -3.77 25.88
CA ALA A 550 -14.24 -3.02 24.66
C ALA A 550 -12.88 -2.31 24.80
N ARG A 551 -12.29 -1.86 23.69
CA ARG A 551 -11.00 -1.14 23.66
C ARG A 551 -11.10 0.18 22.90
#